data_AF-A0A3B9AN88-F1
#
_entry.id   AF-A0A3B9AN88-F1
#
_cell.length_a   1.000
_cell.length_b   1.000
_cell.length_c   1.000
_cell.angle_alpha   90.00
_cell.angle_beta   90.00
_cell.angle_gamma   90.00
#
_symmetry.space_group_name_H-M   'P 1'
#
loop_
_entity.id
_entity.type
_entity.pdbx_description
1 polymer ?
#
loop_
_entity_poly.entity_id
_entity_poly.type
_entity_poly.pdbx_seq_one_letter_code
_entity_poly.pdbx_strand_id
1 'polypeptide(L)'
;MVEYGSERADFVFEPGQFSIRGGIVDLFSFGNEWPYRIELFDDEVETIRTFDPITQLSQKNLSSLSIVPNLSTRFREDQKVSLFRILPENTIFWIKDFQFMLDRLQYCFERAEQFAGKLTALDASELREIFRDRAFLYPGEVTDDIANHPQVFLEGKP
;
A
#
# COMPACT_ATOMS: atom_id res chain seq x y z
N MET A 1 1.81 8.40 -14.79
CA MET A 1 2.83 8.34 -13.71
C MET A 1 2.58 9.40 -12.65
N VAL A 2 2.54 10.70 -13.00
CA VAL A 2 2.18 11.78 -12.05
C VAL A 2 0.83 11.55 -11.38
N GLU A 3 -0.18 11.12 -12.15
CA GLU A 3 -1.50 10.80 -11.61
C GLU A 3 -1.50 9.63 -10.59
N TYR A 4 -0.48 8.77 -10.65
CA TYR A 4 -0.29 7.64 -9.72
C TYR A 4 0.62 8.01 -8.53
N GLY A 5 0.94 9.30 -8.36
CA GLY A 5 1.70 9.81 -7.22
C GLY A 5 3.22 9.75 -7.37
N SER A 6 3.73 9.49 -8.57
CA SER A 6 5.16 9.54 -8.86
C SER A 6 5.64 10.96 -9.20
N GLU A 7 6.82 11.32 -8.72
CA GLU A 7 7.48 12.59 -9.00
C GLU A 7 8.41 12.49 -10.21
N ARG A 8 8.39 13.53 -11.07
CA ARG A 8 9.31 13.60 -12.20
C ARG A 8 10.67 14.12 -11.73
N ALA A 9 11.72 13.36 -11.97
CA ALA A 9 13.09 13.73 -11.66
C ALA A 9 13.96 13.69 -12.91
N ASP A 10 15.12 14.36 -12.86
CA ASP A 10 16.10 14.28 -13.92
C ASP A 10 16.69 12.87 -13.99
N PHE A 11 17.01 12.27 -12.84
CA PHE A 11 17.49 10.90 -12.67
C PHE A 11 16.70 10.20 -11.57
N VAL A 12 16.49 8.90 -11.75
CA VAL A 12 15.70 8.07 -10.84
C VAL A 12 16.63 7.38 -9.85
N PHE A 13 16.49 7.73 -8.57
CA PHE A 13 17.27 7.19 -7.45
C PHE A 13 16.38 6.53 -6.40
N GLU A 14 15.18 7.06 -6.18
CA GLU A 14 14.30 6.66 -5.09
C GLU A 14 12.94 6.15 -5.58
N PRO A 15 12.30 5.22 -4.84
CA PRO A 15 10.93 4.79 -5.12
C PRO A 15 9.97 5.98 -5.23
N GLY A 16 9.11 5.95 -6.22
CA GLY A 16 8.20 7.03 -6.55
C GLY A 16 8.75 8.03 -7.57
N GLN A 17 10.01 7.93 -8.00
CA GLN A 17 10.55 8.79 -9.05
C GLN A 17 10.37 8.19 -10.45
N PHE A 18 10.20 9.05 -11.44
CA PHE A 18 10.29 8.68 -12.86
C PHE A 18 11.02 9.76 -13.68
N SER A 19 11.63 9.37 -14.79
CA SER A 19 12.21 10.28 -15.76
C SER A 19 11.83 9.86 -17.19
N ILE A 20 11.81 10.83 -18.10
CA ILE A 20 11.52 10.60 -19.53
C ILE A 20 12.59 11.33 -20.33
N ARG A 21 13.33 10.57 -21.15
CA ARG A 21 14.43 11.06 -21.99
C ARG A 21 14.36 10.43 -23.37
N GLY A 22 13.72 11.13 -24.31
CA GLY A 22 13.45 10.59 -25.65
C GLY A 22 12.59 9.32 -25.55
N GLY A 23 13.05 8.23 -26.16
CA GLY A 23 12.41 6.91 -26.08
C GLY A 23 12.68 6.14 -24.78
N ILE A 24 13.34 6.72 -23.77
CA ILE A 24 13.63 6.03 -22.52
C ILE A 24 12.75 6.57 -21.40
N VAL A 25 12.08 5.66 -20.69
CA VAL A 25 11.35 5.96 -19.46
C VAL A 25 11.97 5.18 -18.32
N ASP A 26 12.56 5.89 -17.35
CA ASP A 26 13.00 5.28 -16.10
C ASP A 26 11.91 5.47 -15.04
N LEU A 27 11.61 4.42 -14.29
CA LEU A 27 10.57 4.42 -13.26
C LEU A 27 11.01 3.57 -12.06
N PHE A 28 11.03 4.16 -10.87
CA PHE A 28 11.12 3.41 -9.63
C PHE A 28 9.73 3.28 -9.03
N SER A 29 9.07 2.15 -9.29
CA SER A 29 7.73 1.87 -8.76
C SER A 29 7.75 1.66 -7.24
N PHE A 30 6.68 2.03 -6.55
CA PHE A 30 6.57 1.86 -5.10
C PHE A 30 6.59 0.36 -4.72
N GLY A 31 7.30 0.00 -3.65
CA GLY A 31 7.35 -1.40 -3.17
C GLY A 31 8.13 -2.36 -4.07
N ASN A 32 8.77 -1.89 -5.14
CA ASN A 32 9.73 -2.68 -5.92
C ASN A 32 11.15 -2.51 -5.38
N GLU A 33 11.98 -3.54 -5.57
CA GLU A 33 13.38 -3.55 -5.10
C GLU A 33 14.31 -2.72 -6.01
N TRP A 34 14.08 -2.78 -7.33
CA TRP A 34 14.90 -2.12 -8.35
C TRP A 34 14.04 -1.26 -9.27
N PRO A 35 14.56 -0.12 -9.76
CA PRO A 35 13.88 0.68 -10.78
C PRO A 35 13.93 0.00 -12.16
N TYR A 36 13.00 0.40 -13.01
CA TYR A 36 12.81 -0.10 -14.36
C TYR A 36 13.22 0.95 -15.39
N ARG A 37 13.95 0.52 -16.42
CA ARG A 37 14.21 1.25 -17.65
C ARG A 37 13.37 0.63 -18.76
N ILE A 38 12.53 1.44 -19.37
CA ILE A 38 11.65 1.07 -20.47
C ILE A 38 12.18 1.79 -21.70
N GLU A 39 12.69 1.03 -22.67
CA GLU A 39 13.11 1.54 -23.97
C GLU A 39 11.95 1.42 -24.94
N LEU A 40 11.59 2.52 -25.58
CA LEU A 40 10.49 2.66 -26.53
C LEU A 40 11.03 2.84 -27.94
N PHE A 41 10.34 2.24 -28.90
CA PHE A 41 10.49 2.52 -30.32
C PHE A 41 9.14 3.02 -30.85
N ASP A 42 9.08 4.31 -31.19
CA ASP A 42 7.84 5.03 -31.49
C ASP A 42 6.85 4.96 -30.31
N ASP A 43 5.72 4.26 -30.46
CA ASP A 43 4.70 4.04 -29.43
C ASP A 43 4.74 2.63 -28.81
N GLU A 44 5.71 1.79 -29.19
CA GLU A 44 5.85 0.43 -28.70
C GLU A 44 6.97 0.28 -27.66
N VAL A 45 6.76 -0.60 -26.68
CA VAL A 45 7.79 -1.01 -25.72
C VAL A 45 8.71 -2.02 -26.39
N GLU A 46 9.97 -1.63 -26.61
CA GLU A 46 10.99 -2.49 -27.19
C GLU A 46 11.64 -3.38 -26.12
N THR A 47 12.10 -2.78 -25.02
CA THR A 47 12.69 -3.55 -23.91
C THR A 47 12.34 -2.99 -22.55
N ILE A 48 12.32 -3.88 -21.55
CA ILE A 48 12.19 -3.53 -20.13
C ILE A 48 13.37 -4.14 -19.41
N ARG A 49 14.10 -3.33 -18.63
CA ARG A 49 15.21 -3.78 -17.79
C ARG A 49 15.10 -3.25 -16.39
N THR A 50 15.56 -3.99 -15.39
CA THR A 50 15.93 -3.37 -14.11
C THR A 50 17.25 -2.63 -14.26
N PHE A 51 17.51 -1.63 -13.43
CA PHE A 51 18.81 -0.98 -13.36
C PHE A 51 19.19 -0.64 -11.91
N ASP A 52 20.48 -0.44 -11.65
CA ASP A 52 20.96 0.01 -10.35
C ASP A 52 20.74 1.54 -10.20
N PRO A 53 20.01 2.03 -9.18
CA PRO A 53 19.69 3.44 -9.06
C PRO A 53 20.92 4.31 -8.80
N ILE A 54 22.01 3.78 -8.24
CA ILE A 54 23.22 4.55 -7.94
C ILE A 54 24.10 4.65 -9.19
N THR A 55 24.37 3.51 -9.84
CA THR A 55 25.28 3.45 -10.99
C THR A 55 24.59 3.74 -12.32
N GLN A 56 23.25 3.70 -12.36
CA GLN A 56 22.40 3.88 -13.54
C GLN A 56 22.60 2.81 -14.64
N LEU A 57 23.26 1.70 -14.30
CA LEU A 57 23.54 0.59 -15.20
C LEU A 57 22.40 -0.44 -15.20
N SER A 58 21.96 -0.84 -16.40
CA SER A 58 20.97 -1.91 -16.57
C SER A 58 21.50 -3.25 -16.05
N GLN A 59 20.60 -4.07 -15.51
CA GLN A 59 20.93 -5.36 -14.92
C GLN A 59 20.21 -6.52 -15.62
N LYS A 60 18.88 -6.63 -15.46
CA LYS A 60 18.09 -7.79 -15.88
C LYS A 60 16.97 -7.42 -16.83
N ASN A 61 16.84 -8.12 -17.96
CA ASN A 61 15.68 -7.98 -18.86
C ASN A 61 14.41 -8.61 -18.25
N LEU A 62 13.27 -7.98 -18.47
CA LEU A 62 11.95 -8.42 -18.04
C LEU A 62 10.99 -8.47 -19.24
N SER A 63 10.04 -9.40 -19.20
CA SER A 63 8.96 -9.48 -20.20
C SER A 63 7.80 -8.53 -19.92
N SER A 64 7.63 -8.12 -18.66
CA SER A 64 6.59 -7.22 -18.20
C SER A 64 6.99 -6.64 -16.84
N LEU A 65 6.30 -5.57 -16.44
CA LEU A 65 6.40 -4.97 -15.11
C LEU A 65 5.00 -4.62 -14.60
N SER A 66 4.89 -4.45 -13.28
CA SER A 66 3.71 -3.87 -12.65
C SER A 66 4.11 -2.55 -12.00
N ILE A 67 3.29 -1.51 -12.23
CA ILE A 67 3.46 -0.21 -11.59
C ILE A 67 2.55 -0.18 -10.38
N VAL A 68 3.16 -0.08 -9.21
CA VAL A 68 2.47 0.10 -7.95
C VAL A 68 2.39 1.60 -7.68
N PRO A 69 1.18 2.15 -7.52
CA PRO A 69 1.00 3.57 -7.25
C PRO A 69 1.44 3.92 -5.83
N ASN A 70 1.56 5.22 -5.54
CA ASN A 70 1.77 5.68 -4.19
C ASN A 70 0.51 5.39 -3.34
N LEU A 71 0.55 4.35 -2.49
CA LEU A 71 -0.56 3.98 -1.61
C LEU A 71 -0.77 4.97 -0.46
N SER A 72 0.22 5.82 -0.17
CA SER A 72 0.10 6.85 0.88
C SER A 72 -0.67 8.09 0.43
N THR A 73 -0.92 8.24 -0.86
CA THR A 73 -1.68 9.37 -1.41
C THR A 73 -2.88 8.86 -2.20
N ARG A 74 -4.06 9.42 -1.94
CA ARG A 74 -5.26 9.40 -2.83
C ARG A 74 -6.26 8.24 -2.71
N PHE A 75 -6.46 7.63 -1.55
CA PHE A 75 -7.68 6.84 -1.30
C PHE A 75 -8.54 7.50 -0.24
N ARG A 76 -9.71 8.00 -0.65
CA ARG A 76 -10.74 8.50 0.26
C ARG A 76 -11.30 7.34 1.10
N GLU A 77 -11.92 7.66 2.23
CA GLU A 77 -12.54 6.66 3.13
C GLU A 77 -13.48 5.71 2.38
N ASP A 78 -14.31 6.24 1.47
CA ASP A 78 -15.29 5.47 0.68
C ASP A 78 -14.65 4.52 -0.34
N GLN A 79 -13.34 4.63 -0.58
CA GLN A 79 -12.58 3.79 -1.50
C GLN A 79 -11.79 2.70 -0.77
N LYS A 80 -11.79 2.71 0.56
CA LYS A 80 -11.12 1.68 1.38
C LYS A 80 -12.10 0.56 1.69
N VAL A 81 -11.64 -0.67 1.54
CA VAL A 81 -12.37 -1.87 1.94
C VAL A 81 -11.52 -2.67 2.90
N SER A 82 -12.20 -3.33 3.85
CA SER A 82 -11.55 -4.27 4.76
C SER A 82 -10.90 -5.42 3.98
N LEU A 83 -9.71 -5.83 4.42
CA LEU A 83 -8.99 -6.98 3.86
C LEU A 83 -9.87 -8.23 3.84
N PHE A 84 -10.70 -8.42 4.87
CA PHE A 84 -11.56 -9.57 5.02
C PHE A 84 -12.67 -9.61 3.95
N ARG A 85 -13.02 -8.47 3.34
CA ARG A 85 -14.03 -8.39 2.27
C ARG A 85 -13.47 -8.67 0.88
N ILE A 86 -12.16 -8.60 0.69
CA ILE A 86 -11.52 -8.92 -0.60
C ILE A 86 -11.08 -10.38 -0.71
N LEU A 87 -11.12 -11.12 0.40
CA LEU A 87 -10.78 -12.53 0.42
C LEU A 87 -11.94 -13.37 -0.15
N PRO A 88 -11.64 -14.47 -0.87
CA PRO A 88 -12.68 -15.39 -1.36
C PRO A 88 -13.59 -15.89 -0.22
N GLU A 89 -14.88 -16.08 -0.48
CA GLU A 89 -15.87 -16.49 0.53
C GLU A 89 -15.56 -17.84 1.21
N ASN A 90 -14.78 -18.70 0.55
CA ASN A 90 -14.34 -19.98 1.08
C ASN A 90 -13.04 -19.91 1.90
N THR A 91 -12.54 -18.71 2.21
CA THR A 91 -11.36 -18.51 3.05
C THR A 91 -11.67 -18.95 4.48
N ILE A 92 -10.85 -19.83 5.05
CA ILE A 92 -11.07 -20.31 6.43
C ILE A 92 -10.13 -19.56 7.38
N PHE A 93 -10.69 -18.90 8.40
CA PHE A 93 -9.91 -18.23 9.44
C PHE A 93 -9.65 -19.15 10.61
N TRP A 94 -8.36 -19.35 10.91
CA TRP A 94 -7.91 -20.11 12.07
C TRP A 94 -7.54 -19.12 13.17
N ILE A 95 -8.37 -19.05 14.19
CA ILE A 95 -8.23 -18.11 15.30
C ILE A 95 -7.70 -18.90 16.49
N LYS A 96 -6.46 -18.59 16.88
CA LYS A 96 -5.83 -19.28 18.00
C LYS A 96 -6.47 -18.91 19.33
N ASP A 97 -6.51 -17.63 19.65
CA ASP A 97 -7.09 -17.09 20.89
C ASP A 97 -7.94 -15.88 20.52
N PHE A 98 -9.26 -16.06 20.57
CA PHE A 98 -10.20 -15.01 20.16
C PHE A 98 -10.20 -13.82 21.12
N GLN A 99 -10.13 -14.07 22.43
CA GLN A 99 -10.15 -13.01 23.42
C GLN A 99 -8.88 -12.16 23.34
N PHE A 100 -7.72 -12.80 23.23
CA PHE A 100 -6.47 -12.07 23.05
C PHE A 100 -6.47 -11.26 21.75
N MET A 101 -7.00 -11.81 20.66
CA MET A 101 -7.15 -11.08 19.40
C MET A 101 -8.04 -9.83 19.58
N LEU A 102 -9.18 -9.96 20.26
CA LEU A 102 -10.07 -8.83 20.55
C LEU A 102 -9.40 -7.77 21.42
N ASP A 103 -8.73 -8.18 22.49
CA ASP A 103 -7.98 -7.27 23.38
C ASP A 103 -6.89 -6.52 22.61
N ARG A 104 -6.21 -7.20 21.68
CA ARG A 104 -5.19 -6.58 20.81
C ARG A 104 -5.79 -5.59 19.82
N LEU A 105 -6.94 -5.90 19.21
CA LEU A 105 -7.65 -4.96 18.34
C LEU A 105 -8.07 -3.71 19.10
N GLN A 106 -8.67 -3.87 20.28
CA GLN A 106 -9.08 -2.77 21.15
C GLN A 106 -7.88 -1.89 21.54
N TYR A 107 -6.78 -2.51 21.97
CA TYR A 107 -5.55 -1.78 22.32
C TYR A 107 -4.99 -0.98 21.14
N CYS A 108 -4.98 -1.55 19.93
CA CYS A 108 -4.53 -0.84 18.73
C CYS A 108 -5.42 0.36 18.39
N PHE A 109 -6.75 0.19 18.51
CA PHE A 109 -7.73 1.24 18.28
C PHE A 109 -7.56 2.41 19.27
N GLU A 110 -7.47 2.13 20.57
CA GLU A 110 -7.28 3.16 21.60
C GLU A 110 -5.97 3.94 21.40
N ARG A 111 -4.89 3.25 21.01
CA ARG A 111 -3.62 3.91 20.69
C ARG A 111 -3.71 4.82 19.47
N ALA A 112 -4.45 4.40 18.45
CA ALA A 112 -4.70 5.23 17.27
C ALA A 112 -5.50 6.49 17.63
N GLU A 113 -6.57 6.36 18.42
CA GLU A 113 -7.35 7.50 18.91
C GLU A 113 -6.52 8.48 19.74
N GLN A 114 -5.70 7.97 20.67
CA GLN A 114 -4.83 8.81 21.48
C GLN A 114 -3.83 9.59 20.63
N PHE A 115 -3.26 8.94 19.62
CA PHE A 115 -2.33 9.58 18.70
C PHE A 115 -3.04 10.63 17.83
N ALA A 116 -4.24 10.33 17.33
CA ALA A 116 -5.11 11.27 16.62
C ALA A 116 -5.39 12.53 17.46
N GLY A 117 -5.79 12.34 18.72
CA GLY A 117 -6.11 13.42 19.65
C GLY A 117 -4.93 14.36 19.92
N LYS A 118 -3.71 13.81 20.02
CA LYS A 118 -2.47 14.60 20.15
C LYS A 118 -2.18 15.42 18.89
N LEU A 119 -2.49 14.86 17.72
CA LEU A 119 -2.28 15.52 16.43
C LEU A 119 -3.30 16.61 16.15
N THR A 120 -4.53 16.49 16.62
CA THR A 120 -5.47 17.63 16.56
C THR A 120 -5.01 18.83 17.38
N ALA A 121 -4.17 18.63 18.42
CA ALA A 121 -3.62 19.71 19.23
C ALA A 121 -2.38 20.40 18.59
N LEU A 122 -1.73 19.77 17.62
CA LEU A 122 -0.63 20.32 16.83
C LEU A 122 -1.20 20.74 15.47
N ASP A 123 -1.02 21.98 15.01
CA ASP A 123 -1.53 22.43 13.70
C ASP A 123 -0.76 21.80 12.52
N ALA A 124 -0.84 20.48 12.36
CA ALA A 124 -0.31 19.73 11.22
C ALA A 124 -1.49 19.37 10.27
N SER A 125 -1.72 20.18 9.24
CA SER A 125 -2.85 20.03 8.32
C SER A 125 -2.86 18.69 7.58
N GLU A 126 -1.70 18.19 7.15
CA GLU A 126 -1.56 16.94 6.41
C GLU A 126 -1.93 15.69 7.24
N LEU A 127 -1.52 15.66 8.51
CA LEU A 127 -1.86 14.56 9.41
C LEU A 127 -3.34 14.60 9.79
N ARG A 128 -3.96 15.77 9.90
CA ARG A 128 -5.42 15.87 10.16
C ARG A 128 -6.25 15.27 9.03
N GLU A 129 -5.83 15.37 7.77
CA GLU A 129 -6.54 14.76 6.63
C GLU A 129 -6.45 13.23 6.65
N ILE A 130 -5.28 12.67 6.95
CA ILE A 130 -5.09 11.21 7.07
C ILE A 130 -6.00 10.59 8.15
N PHE A 131 -6.20 11.31 9.25
CA PHE A 131 -7.04 10.87 10.36
C PHE A 131 -8.54 11.14 10.14
N ARG A 132 -8.88 12.18 9.35
CA ARG A 132 -10.27 12.51 8.99
C ARG A 132 -10.89 11.45 8.09
N ASP A 133 -10.11 10.82 7.21
CA ASP A 133 -10.57 9.78 6.28
C ASP A 133 -10.58 8.35 6.89
N ARG A 134 -10.90 8.27 8.19
CA ARG A 134 -10.93 7.07 9.06
C ARG A 134 -10.00 5.93 8.60
N ALA A 135 -8.70 6.15 8.75
CA ALA A 135 -7.71 5.10 8.55
C ALA A 135 -7.73 3.99 9.63
N PHE A 136 -8.76 3.92 10.47
CA PHE A 136 -8.88 2.95 11.56
C PHE A 136 -10.09 2.06 11.34
N LEU A 137 -9.90 0.76 11.51
CA LEU A 137 -10.97 -0.22 11.59
C LEU A 137 -11.41 -0.33 13.04
N TYR A 138 -12.72 -0.28 13.29
CA TYR A 138 -13.21 -0.58 14.63
C TYR A 138 -13.03 -2.08 14.91
N PRO A 139 -12.67 -2.47 16.15
CA PRO A 139 -12.55 -3.89 16.50
C PRO A 139 -13.78 -4.72 16.12
N GLY A 140 -14.99 -4.15 16.30
CA GLY A 140 -16.25 -4.77 15.91
C GLY A 140 -16.39 -5.01 14.41
N GLU A 141 -15.97 -4.06 13.57
CA GLU A 141 -16.01 -4.22 12.10
C GLU A 141 -15.08 -5.34 11.64
N VAL A 142 -13.90 -5.46 12.27
CA VAL A 142 -12.97 -6.56 11.99
C VAL A 142 -13.58 -7.90 12.36
N THR A 143 -14.20 -8.01 13.55
CA THR A 143 -14.85 -9.25 13.97
C THR A 143 -16.04 -9.62 13.09
N ASP A 144 -16.85 -8.63 12.68
CA ASP A 144 -18.00 -8.84 11.81
C ASP A 144 -17.57 -9.30 10.42
N ASP A 145 -16.52 -8.70 9.85
CA ASP A 145 -16.03 -9.10 8.54
C ASP A 145 -15.41 -10.50 8.56
N ILE A 146 -14.67 -10.87 9.62
CA ILE A 146 -14.17 -12.24 9.81
C ILE A 146 -15.34 -13.22 9.97
N ALA A 147 -16.42 -12.80 10.64
CA ALA A 147 -17.59 -13.64 10.89
C ALA A 147 -18.34 -14.08 9.62
N ASN A 148 -18.17 -13.35 8.51
CA ASN A 148 -18.72 -13.70 7.21
C ASN A 148 -18.02 -14.90 6.54
N HIS A 149 -16.91 -15.38 7.12
CA HIS A 149 -16.13 -16.49 6.60
C HIS A 149 -16.17 -17.70 7.56
N PRO A 150 -15.94 -18.93 7.05
CA PRO A 150 -15.75 -20.09 7.90
C PRO A 150 -14.62 -19.90 8.93
N GLN A 151 -14.88 -20.26 10.19
CA GLN A 151 -13.93 -20.07 11.29
C GLN A 151 -13.63 -21.37 12.02
N VAL A 152 -12.37 -21.50 12.43
CA VAL A 152 -11.87 -22.56 13.31
C VAL A 152 -11.21 -21.91 14.52
N PHE A 153 -11.76 -22.14 15.71
CA PHE A 153 -11.18 -21.68 16.97
C PHE A 153 -10.32 -22.78 17.58
N LEU A 154 -9.05 -22.48 17.84
CA LEU A 154 -8.12 -23.44 18.44
C LEU A 154 -8.19 -23.39 19.97
N GLU A 155 -8.33 -22.20 20.55
CA GLU A 155 -8.42 -21.95 21.99
C GLU A 155 -9.40 -20.79 22.23
N GLY A 156 -10.33 -20.98 23.17
CA GLY A 156 -11.39 -20.00 23.46
C GLY A 156 -12.48 -19.95 22.37
N LYS A 157 -13.74 -20.06 22.79
CA LYS A 157 -14.88 -19.72 21.92
C LYS A 157 -15.27 -18.27 22.16
N PRO A 158 -15.78 -17.57 21.14
CA PRO A 158 -16.37 -16.24 21.31
C PRO A 158 -17.53 -16.26 22.31
#